data_AF-A0A8C3J4D8-F1
#
_entry.id   AF-A0A8C3J4D8-F1
#
_cell.length_a   1.000
_cell.length_b   1.000
_cell.length_c   1.000
_cell.angle_alpha   90.00
_cell.angle_beta   90.00
_cell.angle_gamma   90.00
#
_symmetry.space_group_name_H-M   'P 1'
#
loop_
_entity.id
_entity.type
_entity.pdbx_description
1 polymer ?
#
loop_
_entity_poly.entity_id
_entity_poly.type
_entity_poly.pdbx_seq_one_letter_code
_entity_poly.pdbx_strand_id
1 'polypeptide(L)'
;MSPPRCAESGGRGVGAVATAAAGGAGNWKFEVMAGKPKLYYFDGRGKMESVRWLLAAAGVKFEEEFLETREQYEKLLQGGSLLFQQVPMVEIDGMKMVQTRAILSYIAAKYNLYGKDLKERALIDMYVGGTDDLMGFILIFPFLSAEDKEKQRAVIVEKAIRRYFPVYEKVLKNHGQDFLVGNNFSWADVHLLEAILMVEEKKSDVLSGFPRLQAFKAKISSIPTIKKFLQPGSQRKPVSDDKYVETVRRVLHMYYDMKAD
;
A
#
# COMPACT_ATOMS: atom_id res chain seq x y z
N MET A 1 -62.81 33.15 -23.98
CA MET A 1 -61.52 32.86 -23.30
C MET A 1 -61.76 32.86 -21.81
N SER A 2 -61.38 31.75 -21.18
CA SER A 2 -61.82 31.28 -19.87
C SER A 2 -61.26 32.07 -18.66
N PRO A 3 -61.87 31.92 -17.47
CA PRO A 3 -61.82 32.84 -16.31
C PRO A 3 -61.00 32.21 -15.15
N PRO A 4 -61.33 32.38 -13.84
CA PRO A 4 -61.36 33.55 -12.95
C PRO A 4 -60.43 33.39 -11.70
N ARG A 5 -60.50 34.38 -10.80
CA ARG A 5 -59.89 34.46 -9.44
C ARG A 5 -60.32 33.34 -8.47
N CYS A 6 -59.47 33.06 -7.46
CA CYS A 6 -59.76 32.86 -6.02
C CYS A 6 -58.45 32.47 -5.30
N ALA A 7 -57.95 33.18 -4.27
CA ALA A 7 -58.36 33.26 -2.85
C ALA A 7 -57.75 32.15 -1.95
N GLU A 8 -57.11 32.57 -0.86
CA GLU A 8 -56.35 31.78 0.13
C GLU A 8 -57.22 30.93 1.08
N SER A 9 -56.66 29.82 1.57
CA SER A 9 -56.81 29.22 2.92
C SER A 9 -56.13 27.84 2.89
N GLY A 10 -55.41 27.35 3.90
CA GLY A 10 -55.75 27.28 5.32
C GLY A 10 -56.08 25.82 5.64
N GLY A 11 -55.14 25.09 6.25
CA GLY A 11 -55.20 23.64 6.47
C GLY A 11 -56.21 23.17 7.53
N ARG A 12 -56.71 21.94 7.32
CA ARG A 12 -57.34 20.99 8.26
C ARG A 12 -56.66 19.64 7.95
N GLY A 13 -56.35 18.70 8.83
CA GLY A 13 -56.84 18.37 10.16
C GLY A 13 -57.19 16.87 10.20
N VAL A 14 -56.40 16.09 10.95
CA VAL A 14 -56.69 14.84 11.69
C VAL A 14 -57.31 13.59 11.03
N GLY A 15 -56.72 12.42 11.33
CA GLY A 15 -57.46 11.17 11.59
C GLY A 15 -56.71 9.86 11.34
N ALA A 16 -56.26 9.19 12.42
CA ALA A 16 -56.47 7.76 12.72
C ALA A 16 -55.29 7.12 13.50
N VAL A 17 -55.62 6.58 14.67
CA VAL A 17 -54.78 5.72 15.52
C VAL A 17 -55.30 4.28 15.34
N ALA A 18 -54.42 3.29 15.08
CA ALA A 18 -54.56 1.90 15.55
C ALA A 18 -53.33 1.02 15.21
N THR A 19 -52.56 0.71 16.26
CA THR A 19 -51.92 -0.57 16.64
C THR A 19 -51.43 -1.62 15.62
N ALA A 20 -50.10 -1.85 15.72
CA ALA A 20 -49.35 -3.10 15.90
C ALA A 20 -49.27 -4.16 14.78
N ALA A 21 -48.04 -4.39 14.30
CA ALA A 21 -47.46 -5.72 14.12
C ALA A 21 -45.93 -5.66 14.20
N ALA A 22 -45.35 -6.43 15.12
CA ALA A 22 -43.92 -6.69 15.16
C ALA A 22 -43.52 -7.55 13.96
N GLY A 23 -42.56 -7.08 13.17
CA GLY A 23 -41.94 -7.81 12.06
C GLY A 23 -40.47 -7.44 11.99
N GLY A 24 -39.59 -8.44 12.11
CA GLY A 24 -38.18 -8.27 12.44
C GLY A 24 -37.43 -7.26 11.59
N ALA A 25 -36.69 -6.37 12.28
CA ALA A 25 -35.66 -5.56 11.67
C ALA A 25 -34.53 -6.49 11.20
N GLY A 26 -34.67 -6.99 9.98
CA GLY A 26 -33.55 -7.54 9.22
C GLY A 26 -32.49 -6.46 9.13
N ASN A 27 -31.36 -6.71 9.79
CA ASN A 27 -30.17 -5.88 9.70
C ASN A 27 -29.59 -6.09 8.30
N TRP A 28 -30.12 -5.38 7.30
CA TRP A 28 -29.58 -5.38 5.95
C TRP A 28 -28.31 -4.54 5.96
N LYS A 29 -27.21 -5.18 6.39
CA LYS A 29 -25.88 -4.75 5.98
C LYS A 29 -25.88 -4.83 4.46
N PHE A 30 -25.95 -3.68 3.79
CA PHE A 30 -25.46 -3.55 2.44
C PHE A 30 -23.94 -3.76 2.50
N GLU A 31 -23.50 -5.02 2.59
CA GLU A 31 -22.20 -5.40 2.04
C GLU A 31 -22.35 -5.19 0.54
N VAL A 32 -21.89 -4.04 0.05
CA VAL A 32 -21.45 -3.97 -1.34
C VAL A 32 -20.37 -5.05 -1.43
N MET A 33 -20.73 -6.19 -2.03
CA MET A 33 -19.86 -7.33 -2.27
C MET A 33 -18.80 -6.93 -3.31
N ALA A 34 -17.96 -5.96 -2.97
CA ALA A 34 -16.75 -5.70 -3.70
C ALA A 34 -15.89 -6.97 -3.58
N GLY A 35 -15.61 -7.59 -4.72
CA GLY A 35 -14.72 -8.76 -4.76
C GLY A 35 -13.36 -8.46 -4.13
N LYS A 36 -12.59 -9.51 -3.81
CA LYS A 36 -11.23 -9.33 -3.28
C LYS A 36 -10.42 -8.47 -4.25
N PRO A 37 -9.54 -7.57 -3.75
CA PRO A 37 -8.61 -6.86 -4.62
C PRO A 37 -7.80 -7.85 -5.46
N LYS A 38 -7.63 -7.54 -6.75
CA LYS A 38 -6.85 -8.35 -7.68
C LYS A 38 -5.66 -7.56 -8.21
N LEU A 39 -4.45 -8.06 -7.94
CA LEU A 39 -3.19 -7.38 -8.20
C LEU A 39 -2.56 -7.94 -9.47
N TYR A 40 -2.29 -7.07 -10.45
CA TYR A 40 -1.66 -7.41 -11.72
C TYR A 40 -0.21 -6.93 -11.71
N TYR A 41 0.72 -7.88 -11.65
CA TYR A 41 2.16 -7.59 -11.59
C TYR A 41 3.01 -8.83 -11.92
N PHE A 42 4.33 -8.72 -11.79
CA PHE A 42 5.24 -9.87 -11.84
C PHE A 42 5.16 -10.70 -10.56
N ASP A 43 5.49 -11.99 -10.66
CA ASP A 43 5.72 -12.85 -9.49
C ASP A 43 7.08 -12.51 -8.84
N GLY A 44 7.06 -11.42 -8.08
CA GLY A 44 8.20 -10.86 -7.38
C GLY A 44 7.81 -9.56 -6.69
N ARG A 45 8.77 -8.94 -5.99
CA ARG A 45 8.52 -7.72 -5.22
C ARG A 45 8.13 -6.55 -6.13
N GLY A 46 9.13 -5.97 -6.79
CA GLY A 46 9.03 -4.73 -7.55
C GLY A 46 8.21 -3.65 -6.84
N LYS A 47 7.44 -2.87 -7.61
CA LYS A 47 6.59 -1.79 -7.07
C LYS A 47 5.27 -2.27 -6.47
N MET A 48 4.94 -3.56 -6.55
CA MET A 48 3.70 -4.12 -5.99
C MET A 48 3.89 -4.57 -4.54
N GLU A 49 5.13 -4.76 -4.07
CA GLU A 49 5.38 -5.30 -2.73
C GLU A 49 4.76 -4.44 -1.63
N SER A 50 4.95 -3.12 -1.66
CA SER A 50 4.35 -2.22 -0.68
C SER A 50 2.81 -2.25 -0.68
N VAL A 51 2.19 -2.55 -1.84
CA VAL A 51 0.72 -2.74 -1.93
C VAL A 51 0.30 -4.00 -1.20
N ARG A 52 1.05 -5.11 -1.37
CA ARG A 52 0.82 -6.36 -0.62
C ARG A 52 0.98 -6.15 0.87
N TRP A 53 2.02 -5.45 1.29
CA TRP A 53 2.25 -5.10 2.70
C TRP A 53 1.09 -4.33 3.30
N LEU A 54 0.59 -3.31 2.61
CA LEU A 54 -0.49 -2.48 3.14
C LEU A 54 -1.83 -3.22 3.20
N LEU A 55 -2.17 -4.01 2.18
CA LEU A 55 -3.35 -4.88 2.21
C LEU A 55 -3.26 -5.92 3.32
N ALA A 56 -2.11 -6.56 3.48
CA ALA A 56 -1.88 -7.55 4.52
C ALA A 56 -1.97 -6.93 5.91
N ALA A 57 -1.37 -5.75 6.12
CA ALA A 57 -1.46 -4.99 7.37
C ALA A 57 -2.92 -4.68 7.75
N ALA A 58 -3.74 -4.31 6.77
CA ALA A 58 -5.18 -4.10 6.91
C ALA A 58 -6.01 -5.39 7.07
N GLY A 59 -5.38 -6.57 7.03
CA GLY A 59 -6.06 -7.86 7.15
C GLY A 59 -6.87 -8.26 5.91
N VAL A 60 -6.61 -7.63 4.75
CA VAL A 60 -7.35 -7.82 3.51
C VAL A 60 -6.75 -8.98 2.73
N LYS A 61 -7.57 -9.96 2.36
CA LYS A 61 -7.19 -11.02 1.42
C LYS A 61 -7.27 -10.47 0.00
N PHE A 62 -6.30 -10.82 -0.83
CA PHE A 62 -6.23 -10.39 -2.22
C PHE A 62 -5.82 -11.55 -3.13
N GLU A 63 -6.10 -11.39 -4.42
CA GLU A 63 -5.73 -12.32 -5.48
C GLU A 63 -4.65 -11.68 -6.36
N GLU A 64 -3.87 -12.52 -7.04
CA GLU A 64 -2.77 -12.06 -7.89
C GLU A 64 -2.89 -12.69 -9.27
N GLU A 65 -2.69 -11.87 -10.30
CA GLU A 65 -2.53 -12.31 -11.68
C GLU A 65 -1.14 -11.93 -12.15
N PHE A 66 -0.31 -12.96 -12.40
CA PHE A 66 1.09 -12.75 -12.72
C PHE A 66 1.34 -12.58 -14.21
N LEU A 67 2.22 -11.64 -14.53
CA LEU A 67 2.76 -11.43 -15.87
C LEU A 67 4.01 -12.30 -16.08
N GLU A 68 3.85 -13.36 -16.86
CA GLU A 68 4.89 -14.34 -17.17
C GLU A 68 5.34 -14.26 -18.64
N THR A 69 4.44 -13.86 -19.54
CA THR A 69 4.69 -13.77 -20.99
C THR A 69 4.39 -12.38 -21.57
N ARG A 70 4.99 -12.09 -22.73
CA ARG A 70 4.81 -10.83 -23.45
C ARG A 70 3.35 -10.65 -23.89
N GLU A 71 2.72 -11.73 -24.33
CA GLU A 71 1.35 -11.76 -24.82
C GLU A 71 0.34 -11.38 -23.72
N GLN A 72 0.58 -11.81 -22.47
CA GLN A 72 -0.25 -11.40 -21.33
C GLN A 72 -0.19 -9.89 -21.11
N TYR A 73 1.00 -9.29 -21.20
CA TYR A 73 1.17 -7.85 -21.08
C TYR A 73 0.52 -7.10 -22.25
N GLU A 74 0.70 -7.58 -23.48
CA GLU A 74 0.04 -7.00 -24.66
C GLU A 74 -1.48 -7.08 -24.59
N LYS A 75 -2.04 -8.18 -24.06
CA LYS A 75 -3.48 -8.30 -23.80
C LYS A 75 -3.96 -7.27 -22.77
N LEU A 76 -3.20 -7.01 -21.70
CA LEU A 76 -3.54 -5.95 -20.74
C LEU A 76 -3.49 -4.56 -21.38
N LEU A 77 -2.50 -4.29 -22.24
CA LEU A 77 -2.41 -3.03 -22.99
C LEU A 77 -3.63 -2.84 -23.90
N GLN A 78 -3.98 -3.87 -24.68
CA GLN A 78 -5.13 -3.85 -25.58
C GLN A 78 -6.47 -3.73 -24.84
N GLY A 79 -6.55 -4.26 -23.61
CA GLY A 79 -7.72 -4.12 -22.74
C GLY A 79 -7.96 -2.70 -22.21
N GLY A 80 -7.07 -1.73 -22.49
CA GLY A 80 -7.27 -0.31 -22.21
C GLY A 80 -7.29 0.07 -20.72
N SER A 81 -7.10 -0.90 -19.82
CA SER A 81 -7.16 -0.69 -18.37
C SER A 81 -5.88 -0.08 -17.81
N LEU A 82 -4.76 -0.19 -18.53
CA LEU A 82 -3.49 0.43 -18.16
C LEU A 82 -3.43 1.87 -18.70
N LEU A 83 -3.99 2.83 -17.97
CA LEU A 83 -4.10 4.25 -18.39
C LEU A 83 -2.77 4.83 -18.92
N PHE A 84 -1.66 4.46 -18.30
CA PHE A 84 -0.31 4.89 -18.68
C PHE A 84 0.55 3.74 -19.21
N GLN A 85 -0.07 2.65 -19.66
CA GLN A 85 0.62 1.48 -20.23
C GLN A 85 1.69 0.90 -19.29
N GLN A 86 1.41 0.90 -17.98
CA GLN A 86 2.34 0.51 -16.93
C GLN A 86 1.60 -0.29 -15.86
N VAL A 87 2.31 -1.24 -15.25
CA VAL A 87 1.94 -1.86 -13.97
C VAL A 87 2.84 -1.29 -12.86
N PRO A 88 2.42 -1.26 -11.57
CA PRO A 88 1.27 -1.94 -10.95
C PRO A 88 -0.12 -1.53 -11.44
N MET A 89 -1.02 -2.52 -11.54
CA MET A 89 -2.45 -2.30 -11.67
C MET A 89 -3.20 -3.12 -10.61
N VAL A 90 -4.24 -2.55 -10.01
CA VAL A 90 -5.07 -3.22 -9.00
C VAL A 90 -6.54 -3.01 -9.35
N GLU A 91 -7.28 -4.11 -9.48
CA GLU A 91 -8.74 -4.07 -9.50
C GLU A 91 -9.26 -4.08 -8.05
N ILE A 92 -9.97 -3.02 -7.64
CA ILE A 92 -10.49 -2.87 -6.28
C ILE A 92 -11.73 -1.95 -6.31
N ASP A 93 -12.82 -2.36 -5.64
CA ASP A 93 -14.08 -1.60 -5.55
C ASP A 93 -14.66 -1.17 -6.91
N GLY A 94 -14.54 -2.05 -7.91
CA GLY A 94 -14.98 -1.77 -9.29
C GLY A 94 -14.07 -0.83 -10.08
N MET A 95 -13.01 -0.30 -9.48
CA MET A 95 -11.99 0.50 -10.15
C MET A 95 -10.85 -0.37 -10.66
N LYS A 96 -10.21 0.08 -11.75
CA LYS A 96 -8.93 -0.45 -12.23
C LYS A 96 -7.87 0.61 -12.03
N MET A 97 -7.21 0.56 -10.87
CA MET A 97 -6.27 1.60 -10.44
C MET A 97 -4.87 1.31 -10.94
N VAL A 98 -4.20 2.33 -11.48
CA VAL A 98 -2.76 2.33 -11.79
C VAL A 98 -2.07 3.44 -11.00
N GLN A 99 -0.74 3.53 -11.09
CA GLN A 99 0.13 4.39 -10.27
C GLN A 99 0.19 3.93 -8.81
N THR A 100 1.34 3.38 -8.42
CA THR A 100 1.58 2.78 -7.10
C THR A 100 1.18 3.70 -5.95
N ARG A 101 1.53 4.98 -6.02
CA ARG A 101 1.22 5.95 -4.96
C ARG A 101 -0.29 6.16 -4.81
N ALA A 102 -1.03 6.24 -5.91
CA ALA A 102 -2.48 6.40 -5.88
C ALA A 102 -3.18 5.17 -5.30
N ILE A 103 -2.73 3.96 -5.68
CA ILE A 103 -3.20 2.69 -5.14
C ILE A 103 -2.98 2.64 -3.61
N LEU A 104 -1.77 2.95 -3.15
CA LEU A 104 -1.43 2.94 -1.73
C LEU A 104 -2.23 3.96 -0.92
N SER A 105 -2.33 5.21 -1.41
CA SER A 105 -3.12 6.25 -0.74
C SER A 105 -4.61 5.87 -0.64
N TYR A 106 -5.16 5.22 -1.67
CA TYR A 106 -6.54 4.72 -1.64
C TYR A 106 -6.73 3.64 -0.57
N ILE A 107 -5.85 2.63 -0.56
CA ILE A 107 -5.91 1.53 0.43
C ILE A 107 -5.71 2.08 1.84
N ALA A 108 -4.74 2.98 2.06
CA ALA A 108 -4.50 3.58 3.36
C ALA A 108 -5.74 4.33 3.87
N ALA A 109 -6.37 5.15 3.02
CA ALA A 109 -7.59 5.87 3.38
C ALA A 109 -8.76 4.92 3.64
N LYS A 110 -8.99 3.94 2.75
CA LYS A 110 -10.10 2.97 2.84
C LYS A 110 -10.08 2.19 4.15
N TYR A 111 -8.90 1.81 4.64
CA TYR A 111 -8.74 0.98 5.82
C TYR A 111 -8.28 1.76 7.07
N ASN A 112 -8.47 3.09 7.09
CA ASN A 112 -8.17 3.96 8.23
C ASN A 112 -6.71 3.92 8.71
N LEU A 113 -5.77 3.74 7.78
CA LEU A 113 -4.32 3.74 8.03
C LEU A 113 -3.67 5.07 7.61
N TYR A 114 -4.44 6.16 7.53
CA TYR A 114 -4.02 7.41 6.88
C TYR A 114 -4.23 8.68 7.71
N GLY A 115 -4.19 8.53 9.04
CA GLY A 115 -4.36 9.63 9.99
C GLY A 115 -5.81 10.11 10.10
N LYS A 116 -6.12 10.87 11.14
CA LYS A 116 -7.48 11.36 11.40
C LYS A 116 -7.80 12.70 10.73
N ASP A 117 -6.78 13.45 10.35
CA ASP A 117 -6.90 14.78 9.78
C ASP A 117 -5.79 15.06 8.74
N LEU A 118 -5.90 16.20 8.07
CA LEU A 118 -4.96 16.59 7.02
C LEU A 118 -3.52 16.77 7.52
N LYS A 119 -3.31 17.11 8.79
CA LYS A 119 -1.97 17.29 9.35
C LYS A 119 -1.31 15.93 9.57
N GLU A 120 -2.03 14.98 10.16
CA GLU A 120 -1.54 13.61 10.32
C GLU A 120 -1.28 12.94 8.96
N ARG A 121 -2.18 13.12 8.00
CA ARG A 121 -1.98 12.63 6.63
C ARG A 121 -0.72 13.19 5.99
N ALA A 122 -0.47 14.50 6.13
CA ALA A 122 0.73 15.14 5.59
C ALA A 122 2.02 14.57 6.22
N LEU A 123 2.01 14.28 7.53
CA LEU A 123 3.13 13.61 8.19
C LEU A 123 3.34 12.19 7.66
N ILE A 124 2.26 11.41 7.49
CA ILE A 124 2.32 10.07 6.91
C ILE A 124 2.90 10.13 5.50
N ASP A 125 2.43 11.04 4.65
CA ASP A 125 2.93 11.18 3.27
C ASP A 125 4.42 11.56 3.23
N MET A 126 4.87 12.43 4.14
CA MET A 126 6.28 12.82 4.26
C MET A 126 7.15 11.62 4.69
N TYR A 127 6.69 10.86 5.69
CA TYR A 127 7.41 9.68 6.19
C TYR A 127 7.44 8.56 5.15
N VAL A 128 6.32 8.29 4.49
CA VAL A 128 6.26 7.34 3.39
C VAL A 128 7.19 7.77 2.26
N GLY A 129 7.19 9.05 1.88
CA GLY A 129 8.09 9.60 0.85
C GLY A 129 9.55 9.27 1.11
N GLY A 130 10.04 9.47 2.33
CA GLY A 130 11.43 9.12 2.70
C GLY A 130 11.73 7.63 2.57
N THR A 131 10.82 6.76 3.01
CA THR A 131 10.98 5.30 2.85
C THR A 131 10.84 4.84 1.39
N ASP A 132 9.99 5.49 0.59
CA ASP A 132 9.82 5.19 -0.85
C ASP A 132 11.10 5.52 -1.62
N ASP A 133 11.72 6.67 -1.33
CA ASP A 133 13.03 7.02 -1.90
C ASP A 133 14.11 5.98 -1.54
N LEU A 134 14.16 5.56 -0.26
CA LEU A 134 15.12 4.55 0.20
C LEU A 134 14.91 3.21 -0.50
N MET A 135 13.66 2.74 -0.59
CA MET A 135 13.33 1.49 -1.27
C MET A 135 13.50 1.59 -2.79
N GLY A 136 13.40 2.79 -3.36
CA GLY A 136 13.73 3.09 -4.76
C GLY A 136 15.15 2.71 -5.12
N PHE A 137 16.14 2.98 -4.26
CA PHE A 137 17.53 2.53 -4.47
C PHE A 137 17.65 1.00 -4.48
N ILE A 138 16.75 0.28 -3.79
CA ILE A 138 16.74 -1.19 -3.73
C ILE A 138 16.00 -1.80 -4.92
N LEU A 139 15.02 -1.09 -5.50
CA LEU A 139 14.18 -1.56 -6.59
C LEU A 139 14.98 -1.99 -7.82
N ILE A 140 16.03 -1.24 -8.17
CA ILE A 140 16.88 -1.51 -9.34
C ILE A 140 17.91 -2.61 -9.08
N PHE A 141 18.19 -2.89 -7.81
CA PHE A 141 19.27 -3.78 -7.36
C PHE A 141 19.33 -5.14 -8.08
N PRO A 142 18.22 -5.89 -8.29
CA PRO A 142 18.32 -7.20 -8.96
C PRO A 142 18.81 -7.11 -10.40
N PHE A 143 18.58 -5.99 -11.10
CA PHE A 143 18.94 -5.79 -12.52
C PHE A 143 20.39 -5.37 -12.73
N LEU A 144 21.12 -5.06 -11.66
CA LEU A 144 22.50 -4.58 -11.71
C LEU A 144 23.50 -5.71 -11.94
N SER A 145 24.65 -5.36 -12.51
CA SER A 145 25.82 -6.24 -12.58
C SER A 145 26.34 -6.59 -11.17
N ALA A 146 27.15 -7.64 -11.04
CA ALA A 146 27.72 -7.99 -9.74
C ALA A 146 28.57 -6.86 -9.13
N GLU A 147 29.35 -6.15 -9.96
CA GLU A 147 30.14 -4.98 -9.54
C GLU A 147 29.24 -3.82 -9.08
N ASP A 148 28.20 -3.52 -9.86
CA ASP A 148 27.28 -2.42 -9.54
C ASP A 148 26.40 -2.75 -8.32
N LYS A 149 26.08 -4.03 -8.07
CA LYS A 149 25.38 -4.47 -6.86
C LYS A 149 26.17 -4.12 -5.60
N GLU A 150 27.49 -4.25 -5.61
CA GLU A 150 28.31 -3.90 -4.44
C GLU A 150 28.37 -2.39 -4.21
N LYS A 151 28.50 -1.59 -5.28
CA LYS A 151 28.42 -0.12 -5.19
C LYS A 151 27.05 0.32 -4.66
N GLN A 152 25.97 -0.21 -5.24
CA GLN A 152 24.61 0.12 -4.84
C GLN A 152 24.31 -0.29 -3.39
N ARG A 153 24.83 -1.43 -2.93
CA ARG A 153 24.71 -1.87 -1.54
C ARG A 153 25.31 -0.84 -0.58
N ALA A 154 26.51 -0.34 -0.89
CA ALA A 154 27.16 0.69 -0.09
C ALA A 154 26.32 1.98 -0.05
N VAL A 155 25.77 2.41 -1.20
CA VAL A 155 24.88 3.59 -1.28
C VAL A 155 23.63 3.39 -0.43
N ILE A 156 22.93 2.26 -0.56
CA ILE A 156 21.72 1.95 0.22
C ILE A 156 22.01 2.04 1.73
N VAL A 157 23.08 1.37 2.18
CA VAL A 157 23.44 1.34 3.61
C VAL A 157 23.85 2.74 4.10
N GLU A 158 24.63 3.48 3.32
CA GLU A 158 25.03 4.84 3.69
C GLU A 158 23.80 5.76 3.80
N LYS A 159 22.90 5.75 2.82
CA LYS A 159 21.67 6.56 2.84
C LYS A 159 20.78 6.16 4.01
N ALA A 160 20.61 4.86 4.27
CA ALA A 160 19.83 4.39 5.41
C ALA A 160 20.37 4.94 6.73
N ILE A 161 21.66 4.76 7.01
CA ILE A 161 22.29 5.13 8.29
C ILE A 161 22.45 6.65 8.44
N ARG A 162 22.80 7.37 7.37
CA ARG A 162 23.14 8.82 7.47
C ARG A 162 21.98 9.75 7.21
N ARG A 163 20.97 9.32 6.45
CA ARG A 163 19.86 10.20 6.02
C ARG A 163 18.53 9.76 6.63
N TYR A 164 18.12 8.51 6.42
CA TYR A 164 16.74 8.11 6.69
C TYR A 164 16.52 7.66 8.13
N PHE A 165 17.24 6.65 8.61
CA PHE A 165 17.06 6.11 9.97
C PHE A 165 17.22 7.15 11.09
N PRO A 166 18.17 8.11 11.04
CA PRO A 166 18.25 9.17 12.04
C PRO A 166 16.97 10.02 12.15
N VAL A 167 16.25 10.22 11.04
CA VAL A 167 15.00 10.99 11.03
C VAL A 167 13.91 10.24 11.79
N TYR A 168 13.66 8.97 11.45
CA TYR A 168 12.64 8.16 12.12
C TYR A 168 12.98 7.86 13.58
N GLU A 169 14.25 7.61 13.89
CA GLU A 169 14.74 7.47 15.27
C GLU A 169 14.45 8.74 16.09
N LYS A 170 14.70 9.92 15.51
CA LYS A 170 14.41 11.21 16.14
C LYS A 170 12.92 11.45 16.32
N VAL A 171 12.08 11.09 15.35
CA VAL A 171 10.61 11.18 15.46
C VAL A 171 10.14 10.38 16.67
N LEU A 172 10.46 9.09 16.73
CA LEU A 172 10.11 8.20 17.85
C LEU A 172 10.69 8.68 19.18
N LYS A 173 11.86 9.32 19.17
CA LYS A 173 12.48 9.92 20.37
C LYS A 173 11.72 11.12 20.89
N ASN A 174 11.31 12.01 19.98
CA ASN A 174 10.76 13.31 20.36
C ASN A 174 9.38 13.18 21.00
N HIS A 175 8.49 12.35 20.45
CA HIS A 175 7.16 12.17 21.01
C HIS A 175 7.08 11.00 22.00
N GLY A 176 8.03 10.05 21.98
CA GLY A 176 8.08 8.93 22.93
C GLY A 176 6.89 7.97 22.82
N GLN A 177 6.28 7.88 21.64
CA GLN A 177 5.12 7.03 21.37
C GLN A 177 5.53 5.81 20.54
N ASP A 178 4.59 4.89 20.39
CA ASP A 178 4.83 3.59 19.78
C ASP A 178 4.77 3.58 18.24
N PHE A 179 3.99 4.50 17.68
CA PHE A 179 3.76 4.67 16.25
C PHE A 179 4.24 6.04 15.81
N LEU A 180 4.56 6.18 14.52
CA LEU A 180 5.13 7.41 13.97
C LEU A 180 4.18 8.61 14.01
N VAL A 181 2.86 8.38 13.93
CA VAL A 181 1.86 9.45 13.82
C VAL A 181 0.67 9.16 14.74
N GLY A 182 0.29 10.16 15.54
CA GLY A 182 -0.95 10.16 16.31
C GLY A 182 -1.09 9.02 17.34
N ASN A 183 0.02 8.36 17.70
CA ASN A 183 0.04 7.10 18.47
C ASN A 183 -0.90 6.02 17.92
N ASN A 184 -1.12 5.98 16.62
CA ASN A 184 -1.97 4.99 15.96
C ASN A 184 -1.20 4.32 14.82
N PHE A 185 -1.48 3.03 14.62
CA PHE A 185 -0.89 2.28 13.52
C PHE A 185 -1.36 2.84 12.17
N SER A 186 -0.40 3.13 11.29
CA SER A 186 -0.62 3.82 10.03
C SER A 186 0.19 3.20 8.88
N TRP A 187 -0.09 3.65 7.67
CA TRP A 187 0.68 3.29 6.48
C TRP A 187 2.17 3.64 6.63
N ALA A 188 2.51 4.74 7.30
CA ALA A 188 3.91 5.10 7.54
C ALA A 188 4.65 4.02 8.36
N ASP A 189 3.98 3.41 9.34
CA ASP A 189 4.58 2.37 10.17
C ASP A 189 4.82 1.08 9.37
N VAL A 190 3.86 0.71 8.51
CA VAL A 190 3.97 -0.43 7.60
C VAL A 190 5.14 -0.25 6.64
N HIS A 191 5.22 0.93 6.00
CA HIS A 191 6.22 1.24 4.98
C HIS A 191 7.63 1.34 5.59
N LEU A 192 7.75 1.86 6.82
CA LEU A 192 9.03 1.87 7.54
C LEU A 192 9.48 0.47 7.93
N LEU A 193 8.59 -0.41 8.39
CA LEU A 193 8.95 -1.80 8.67
C LEU A 193 9.44 -2.52 7.41
N GLU A 194 8.72 -2.39 6.29
CA GLU A 194 9.15 -2.95 5.00
C GLU A 194 10.57 -2.47 4.63
N ALA A 195 10.80 -1.15 4.67
CA ALA A 195 12.09 -0.55 4.35
C ALA A 195 13.21 -1.05 5.27
N ILE A 196 12.95 -1.15 6.58
CA ILE A 196 13.92 -1.70 7.56
C ILE A 196 14.34 -3.11 7.16
N LEU A 197 13.38 -4.00 6.91
CA LEU A 197 13.69 -5.39 6.57
C LEU A 197 14.45 -5.49 5.23
N MET A 198 14.09 -4.66 4.25
CA MET A 198 14.77 -4.63 2.95
C MET A 198 16.24 -4.19 3.07
N VAL A 199 16.55 -3.25 3.97
CA VAL A 199 17.93 -2.83 4.23
C VAL A 199 18.68 -3.87 5.08
N GLU A 200 18.02 -4.52 6.03
CA GLU A 200 18.64 -5.60 6.82
C GLU A 200 19.03 -6.82 5.95
N GLU A 201 18.28 -7.10 4.88
CA GLU A 201 18.67 -8.07 3.85
C GLU A 201 19.96 -7.70 3.10
N LYS A 202 20.40 -6.44 3.19
CA LYS A 202 21.67 -5.95 2.60
C LYS A 202 22.78 -5.81 3.64
N LYS A 203 22.42 -5.47 4.88
CA LYS A 203 23.32 -5.31 6.04
C LYS A 203 22.54 -5.62 7.32
N SER A 204 22.72 -6.81 7.87
CA SER A 204 21.87 -7.38 8.94
C SER A 204 21.87 -6.62 10.26
N ASP A 205 22.96 -5.93 10.59
CA ASP A 205 23.20 -5.16 11.81
C ASP A 205 23.00 -3.63 11.59
N VAL A 206 22.39 -3.22 10.48
CA VAL A 206 22.22 -1.79 10.10
C VAL A 206 21.50 -0.97 11.17
N LEU A 207 20.66 -1.61 12.00
CA LEU A 207 19.92 -0.96 13.07
C LEU A 207 20.71 -0.82 14.39
N SER A 208 21.97 -1.27 14.49
CA SER A 208 22.71 -1.34 15.77
C SER A 208 22.81 0.01 16.51
N GLY A 209 22.83 1.13 15.78
CA GLY A 209 22.85 2.49 16.34
C GLY A 209 21.48 3.13 16.58
N PHE A 210 20.38 2.41 16.35
CA PHE A 210 19.02 2.95 16.32
C PHE A 210 18.08 2.17 17.27
N PRO A 211 18.24 2.33 18.60
CA PRO A 211 17.50 1.53 19.58
C PRO A 211 15.99 1.70 19.50
N ARG A 212 15.47 2.88 19.13
CA ARG A 212 14.02 3.06 18.96
C ARG A 212 13.51 2.37 17.71
N LEU A 213 14.27 2.38 16.62
CA LEU A 213 13.92 1.60 15.43
C LEU A 213 13.95 0.10 15.68
N GLN A 214 14.85 -0.41 16.53
CA GLN A 214 14.84 -1.81 16.95
C GLN A 214 13.55 -2.15 17.72
N ALA A 215 13.18 -1.32 18.70
CA ALA A 215 11.95 -1.50 19.47
C ALA A 215 10.70 -1.38 18.59
N PHE A 216 10.68 -0.41 17.69
CA PHE A 216 9.65 -0.21 16.67
C PHE A 216 9.51 -1.44 15.78
N LYS A 217 10.61 -1.94 15.21
CA LYS A 217 10.62 -3.15 14.37
C LYS A 217 9.98 -4.33 15.10
N ALA A 218 10.39 -4.59 16.35
CA ALA A 218 9.84 -5.67 17.16
C ALA A 218 8.33 -5.51 17.38
N LYS A 219 7.89 -4.29 17.71
CA LYS A 219 6.48 -3.99 17.96
C LYS A 219 5.63 -4.13 16.71
N ILE A 220 5.99 -3.50 15.60
CA ILE A 220 5.20 -3.56 14.36
C ILE A 220 5.18 -5.00 13.81
N SER A 221 6.31 -5.72 13.88
CA SER A 221 6.37 -7.14 13.48
C SER A 221 5.48 -8.06 14.33
N SER A 222 5.08 -7.63 15.53
CA SER A 222 4.23 -8.40 16.44
C SER A 222 2.73 -8.21 16.18
N ILE A 223 2.34 -7.18 15.42
CA ILE A 223 0.93 -6.93 15.08
C ILE A 223 0.37 -8.16 14.36
N PRO A 224 -0.77 -8.75 14.76
CA PRO A 224 -1.21 -10.06 14.28
C PRO A 224 -1.26 -10.21 12.74
N THR A 225 -1.74 -9.18 12.03
CA THR A 225 -1.81 -9.17 10.57
C THR A 225 -0.43 -9.12 9.92
N ILE A 226 0.46 -8.27 10.42
CA ILE A 226 1.87 -8.19 9.98
C ILE A 226 2.62 -9.48 10.31
N LYS A 227 2.51 -9.97 11.55
CA LYS A 227 3.15 -11.20 12.00
C LYS A 227 2.77 -12.38 11.10
N LYS A 228 1.48 -12.48 10.74
CA LYS A 228 0.97 -13.47 9.79
C LYS A 228 1.58 -13.28 8.39
N PHE A 229 1.69 -12.05 7.91
CA PHE A 229 2.31 -11.74 6.61
C PHE A 229 3.81 -12.05 6.57
N LEU A 230 4.50 -11.99 7.71
CA LEU A 230 5.90 -12.36 7.83
C LEU A 230 6.15 -13.88 7.93
N GLN A 231 5.11 -14.69 8.15
CA GLN A 231 5.26 -16.15 8.25
C GLN A 231 5.51 -16.80 6.88
N PRO A 232 6.17 -17.98 6.86
CA PRO A 232 6.22 -18.84 5.68
C PRO A 232 4.81 -19.13 5.13
N GLY A 233 4.69 -19.16 3.80
CA GLY A 233 3.41 -19.42 3.11
C GLY A 233 2.49 -18.20 2.98
N SER A 234 2.92 -17.01 3.42
CA SER A 234 2.22 -15.77 3.09
C SER A 234 2.47 -15.36 1.62
N GLN A 235 1.74 -14.33 1.15
CA GLN A 235 1.94 -13.76 -0.18
C GLN A 235 3.07 -12.71 -0.26
N ARG A 236 3.86 -12.53 0.82
CA ARG A 236 5.07 -11.69 0.80
C ARG A 236 6.07 -12.28 -0.19
N LYS A 237 6.60 -11.47 -1.10
CA LYS A 237 7.52 -11.98 -2.13
C LYS A 237 8.96 -12.03 -1.62
N PRO A 238 9.73 -13.07 -1.98
CA PRO A 238 11.13 -13.17 -1.61
C PRO A 238 11.96 -12.07 -2.28
N VAL A 239 13.23 -11.94 -1.89
CA VAL A 239 14.17 -11.07 -2.60
C VAL A 239 14.20 -11.50 -4.07
N SER A 240 14.03 -10.53 -4.99
CA SER A 240 14.04 -10.78 -6.43
C SER A 240 15.34 -11.44 -6.87
N ASP A 241 15.20 -12.54 -7.62
CA ASP A 241 16.29 -13.35 -8.16
C ASP A 241 16.44 -13.15 -9.68
N ASP A 242 17.33 -13.93 -10.31
CA ASP A 242 17.60 -13.83 -11.74
C ASP A 242 16.39 -14.28 -12.59
N LYS A 243 15.56 -15.22 -12.08
CA LYS A 243 14.32 -15.63 -12.76
C LYS A 243 13.32 -14.48 -12.85
N TYR A 244 13.20 -13.69 -11.77
CA TYR A 244 12.42 -12.45 -11.79
C TYR A 244 12.95 -11.47 -12.84
N VAL A 245 14.26 -11.24 -12.87
CA VAL A 245 14.89 -10.31 -13.83
C VAL A 245 14.66 -10.75 -15.27
N GLU A 246 14.85 -12.04 -15.57
CA GLU A 246 14.61 -12.61 -16.89
C GLU A 246 13.15 -12.44 -17.33
N THR A 247 12.21 -12.72 -16.43
CA THR A 247 10.77 -12.57 -16.69
C THR A 247 10.41 -11.12 -16.98
N VAL A 248 10.89 -10.17 -16.17
CA VAL A 248 10.63 -8.74 -16.41
C VAL A 248 11.18 -8.29 -17.76
N ARG A 249 12.41 -8.68 -18.11
CA ARG A 249 13.03 -8.36 -19.40
C ARG A 249 12.24 -8.97 -20.56
N ARG A 250 11.84 -10.24 -20.46
CA ARG A 250 11.06 -10.95 -21.48
C ARG A 250 9.69 -10.32 -21.71
N VAL A 251 8.99 -9.92 -20.64
CA VAL A 251 7.63 -9.38 -20.75
C VAL A 251 7.65 -7.92 -21.23
N LEU A 252 8.54 -7.10 -20.68
CA LEU A 252 8.55 -5.66 -20.96
C LEU A 252 9.46 -5.26 -22.11
N HIS A 253 10.42 -6.11 -22.49
CA HIS A 253 11.51 -5.77 -23.41
C HIS A 253 12.31 -4.54 -22.97
N MET A 254 12.56 -4.41 -21.66
CA MET A 254 13.23 -3.27 -21.02
C MET A 254 14.21 -3.75 -19.95
N TYR A 255 15.03 -2.82 -19.42
CA TYR A 255 15.95 -3.04 -18.29
C TYR A 255 17.11 -4.02 -18.56
N TYR A 256 17.60 -4.07 -19.80
CA TYR A 256 18.76 -4.89 -20.17
C TYR A 256 20.07 -4.36 -19.57
N ASP A 257 20.31 -3.04 -19.61
CA ASP A 257 21.59 -2.42 -19.24
C ASP A 257 21.47 -1.44 -18.07
N MET A 258 20.83 -1.86 -16.98
CA MET A 258 20.72 -1.04 -15.76
C MET A 258 22.09 -0.80 -15.11
N LYS A 259 22.34 0.43 -14.69
CA LYS A 259 23.54 0.86 -13.98
C LYS A 259 23.20 1.36 -12.58
N ALA A 260 24.17 1.30 -11.68
CA ALA A 260 24.08 1.98 -10.40
C ALA A 260 24.16 3.50 -10.64
N ASP A 261 23.40 4.26 -9.87
CA ASP A 261 23.44 5.74 -9.84
C ASP A 261 24.55 6.24 -8.91
#